data_AF-A0A9P1GKR5-F1
#
_entry.id   AF-A0A9P1GKR5-F1
#
_cell.length_a   1.000
_cell.length_b   1.000
_cell.length_c   1.000
_cell.angle_alpha   90.00
_cell.angle_beta   90.00
_cell.angle_gamma   90.00
#
_symmetry.space_group_name_H-M   'P 1'
#
loop_
_entity.id
_entity.type
_entity.pdbx_description
1 polymer ?
#
loop_
_entity_poly.entity_id
_entity_poly.type
_entity_poly.pdbx_seq_one_letter_code
_entity_poly.pdbx_strand_id
1 'polypeptide(L)'
;MGAMDRRAHNVQYLDPAVQAQHQTTHDVMVIGRHEQHGYLLLLNNRSYGKEFRLPCGKFEHHKIGGEGYYAVAKIAAIREMMWQTGMKLTPSRFKRIYFPAHVQERLGNKVFFEVALHDDDSLEDGETAMSGEQDFWLRLAHNDGYTFHKDLRHAVSALQGTSRTMARALLATEAMYRAETCCLGGVMVKMARKVCDFCGWP
;
A
#
# COMPACT_ATOMS: atom_id res chain seq x y z
N MET A 1 36.48 -41.70 20.97
CA MET A 1 36.10 -41.52 19.55
C MET A 1 34.60 -41.26 19.49
N GLY A 2 34.21 -40.10 18.98
CA GLY A 2 32.81 -39.68 18.91
C GLY A 2 32.74 -38.22 18.47
N ALA A 3 33.19 -37.94 17.25
CA ALA A 3 33.07 -36.62 16.66
C ALA A 3 31.59 -36.38 16.33
N MET A 4 30.92 -35.56 17.14
CA MET A 4 29.60 -35.02 16.80
C MET A 4 29.77 -34.03 15.65
N ASP A 5 29.23 -34.41 14.50
CA ASP A 5 29.10 -33.62 13.28
C ASP A 5 28.21 -32.40 13.57
N ARG A 6 28.84 -31.27 13.93
CA ARG A 6 28.17 -29.98 14.03
C ARG A 6 28.02 -29.39 12.63
N ARG A 7 27.06 -29.90 11.86
CA ARG A 7 26.54 -29.16 10.70
C ARG A 7 25.70 -28.00 11.22
N ALA A 8 26.37 -26.89 11.51
CA ALA A 8 25.70 -25.60 11.63
C ALA A 8 25.07 -25.29 10.27
N HIS A 9 23.75 -25.46 10.17
CA HIS A 9 22.98 -24.91 9.06
C HIS A 9 23.14 -23.40 9.12
N ASN A 10 24.03 -22.89 8.27
CA ASN A 10 24.24 -21.47 8.04
C ASN A 10 23.01 -20.96 7.28
N VAL A 11 21.91 -20.69 8.01
CA VAL A 11 20.75 -20.01 7.46
C VAL A 11 21.20 -18.57 7.22
N GLN A 12 21.64 -18.27 6.00
CA GLN A 12 21.89 -16.90 5.58
C GLN A 12 20.60 -16.11 5.81
N TYR A 13 20.66 -15.13 6.70
CA TYR A 13 19.58 -14.16 6.88
C TYR A 13 19.42 -13.41 5.56
N LEU A 14 18.42 -13.79 4.77
CA LEU A 14 17.98 -13.03 3.63
C LEU A 14 16.99 -11.98 4.12
N ASP A 15 17.23 -10.73 3.75
CA ASP A 15 16.31 -9.63 4.01
C ASP A 15 14.89 -10.02 3.52
N PRO A 16 13.83 -9.85 4.35
CA PRO A 16 12.46 -10.23 3.98
C PRO A 16 11.97 -9.61 2.65
N ALA A 17 12.44 -8.43 2.28
CA ALA A 17 12.13 -7.80 0.99
C ALA A 17 12.81 -8.53 -0.17
N VAL A 18 13.97 -9.15 0.05
CA VAL A 18 14.66 -10.00 -0.92
C VAL A 18 13.99 -11.37 -0.99
N GLN A 19 13.62 -11.97 0.15
CA GLN A 19 12.86 -13.22 0.18
C GLN A 19 11.53 -13.09 -0.58
N ALA A 20 10.82 -11.97 -0.40
CA ALA A 20 9.59 -11.68 -1.11
C ALA A 20 9.78 -11.70 -2.64
N GLN A 21 10.93 -11.25 -3.17
CA GLN A 21 11.23 -11.25 -4.61
C GLN A 21 11.43 -12.66 -5.21
N HIS A 22 11.55 -13.71 -4.40
CA HIS A 22 11.68 -15.07 -4.93
C HIS A 22 10.34 -15.69 -5.36
N GLN A 23 9.21 -15.06 -5.03
CA GLN A 23 7.91 -15.46 -5.58
C GLN A 23 7.80 -15.04 -7.04
N THR A 24 6.97 -15.70 -7.84
CA THR A 24 6.78 -15.36 -9.27
C THR A 24 5.71 -14.30 -9.48
N THR A 25 4.80 -14.16 -8.51
CA THR A 25 3.65 -13.25 -8.58
C THR A 25 3.58 -12.45 -7.29
N HIS A 26 3.41 -11.14 -7.43
CA HIS A 26 3.39 -10.18 -6.35
C HIS A 26 2.13 -9.34 -6.42
N ASP A 27 1.63 -8.93 -5.27
CA ASP A 27 0.57 -7.93 -5.24
C ASP A 27 1.19 -6.53 -5.20
N VAL A 28 0.64 -5.63 -6.00
CA VAL A 28 0.93 -4.20 -5.92
C VAL A 28 -0.28 -3.48 -5.36
N MET A 29 -0.01 -2.52 -4.49
CA MET A 29 -1.02 -1.74 -3.77
C MET A 29 -0.70 -0.25 -3.95
N VAL A 30 -1.73 0.56 -4.14
CA VAL A 30 -1.61 2.02 -4.25
C VAL A 30 -2.36 2.68 -3.11
N ILE A 31 -1.68 3.57 -2.39
CA ILE A 31 -2.27 4.46 -1.40
C ILE A 31 -2.42 5.83 -2.07
N GLY A 32 -3.61 6.13 -2.56
CA GLY A 32 -3.96 7.44 -3.10
C GLY A 32 -4.39 8.38 -1.98
N ARG A 33 -3.82 9.59 -1.94
CA ARG A 33 -4.16 10.60 -0.93
C ARG A 33 -4.42 11.96 -1.56
N HIS A 34 -5.62 12.48 -1.33
CA HIS A 34 -5.97 13.87 -1.60
C HIS A 34 -5.76 14.74 -0.35
N GLU A 35 -5.29 15.98 -0.51
CA GLU A 35 -5.04 16.88 0.62
C GLU A 35 -6.30 17.23 1.40
N GLN A 36 -7.40 17.53 0.69
CA GLN A 36 -8.65 17.96 1.31
C GLN A 36 -9.58 16.79 1.67
N HIS A 37 -9.53 15.70 0.89
CA HIS A 37 -10.51 14.61 0.95
C HIS A 37 -9.97 13.35 1.62
N GLY A 38 -8.64 13.22 1.74
CA GLY A 38 -7.99 12.09 2.42
C GLY A 38 -7.74 10.89 1.52
N TYR A 39 -7.96 9.69 2.04
CA TYR A 39 -7.54 8.44 1.40
C TYR A 39 -8.55 7.93 0.39
N LEU A 40 -8.08 7.62 -0.81
CA LEU A 40 -8.88 6.97 -1.83
C LEU A 40 -9.04 5.48 -1.50
N LEU A 41 -10.28 5.04 -1.37
CA LEU A 41 -10.66 3.64 -1.27
C LEU A 41 -11.61 3.27 -2.41
N LEU A 42 -11.39 2.12 -3.02
CA LEU A 42 -12.35 1.52 -3.95
C LEU A 42 -13.49 0.90 -3.16
N LEU A 43 -14.69 0.98 -3.72
CA LEU A 43 -15.92 0.47 -3.13
C LEU A 43 -16.55 -0.58 -4.05
N ASN A 44 -16.80 -1.75 -3.48
CA ASN A 44 -17.65 -2.79 -4.05
C ASN A 44 -18.89 -2.97 -3.18
N ASN A 45 -20.06 -2.75 -3.76
CA ASN A 45 -21.36 -2.97 -3.17
C ASN A 45 -21.92 -4.31 -3.68
N ARG A 46 -21.51 -5.41 -3.02
CA ARG A 46 -21.97 -6.75 -3.36
C ARG A 46 -23.18 -7.14 -2.52
N SER A 47 -23.81 -8.27 -2.84
CA SER A 47 -24.95 -8.83 -2.09
C SER A 47 -24.66 -9.10 -0.61
N TYR A 48 -23.39 -9.16 -0.19
CA TYR A 48 -22.94 -9.33 1.20
C TYR A 48 -22.61 -8.01 1.92
N GLY A 49 -22.77 -6.86 1.26
CA GLY A 49 -22.52 -5.54 1.82
C GLY A 49 -21.42 -4.74 1.11
N LYS A 50 -21.04 -3.63 1.74
CA LYS A 50 -19.99 -2.73 1.25
C LYS A 50 -18.60 -3.27 1.60
N GLU A 51 -17.79 -3.50 0.59
CA GLU A 51 -16.39 -3.89 0.69
C GLU A 51 -15.51 -2.72 0.25
N PHE A 52 -14.51 -2.39 1.07
CA PHE A 52 -13.54 -1.34 0.78
C PHE A 52 -12.17 -1.94 0.52
N ARG A 53 -11.47 -1.44 -0.49
CA ARG A 53 -10.10 -1.89 -0.81
C ARG A 53 -9.24 -0.74 -1.32
N LEU A 54 -7.92 -0.89 -1.19
CA LEU A 54 -6.98 -0.04 -1.92
C LEU A 54 -6.98 -0.43 -3.41
N PRO A 55 -6.69 0.50 -4.33
CA PRO A 55 -6.34 0.13 -5.69
C PRO A 55 -5.17 -0.85 -5.67
N CYS A 56 -5.36 -2.00 -6.30
CA CYS A 56 -4.41 -3.09 -6.19
C CYS A 56 -4.49 -4.06 -7.37
N GLY A 57 -3.37 -4.67 -7.72
CA GLY A 57 -3.37 -5.75 -8.70
C GLY A 57 -2.14 -6.61 -8.55
N LYS A 58 -1.77 -7.29 -9.63
CA LYS A 58 -0.66 -8.23 -9.64
C LYS A 58 0.36 -7.88 -10.70
N PHE A 59 1.60 -8.18 -10.41
CA PHE A 59 2.67 -8.23 -11.40
C PHE A 59 3.45 -9.51 -11.25
N GLU A 60 4.01 -9.95 -12.37
CA GLU A 60 4.91 -11.08 -12.42
C GLU A 60 6.28 -10.57 -12.83
N HIS A 61 7.32 -11.17 -12.28
CA HIS A 61 8.66 -10.96 -12.80
C HIS A 61 9.39 -12.31 -12.86
N HIS A 62 10.04 -12.56 -13.97
CA HIS A 62 10.90 -13.73 -14.11
C HIS A 62 12.33 -13.31 -13.77
N LYS A 63 12.81 -13.73 -12.59
CA LYS A 63 14.24 -13.74 -12.24
C LYS A 63 14.97 -12.40 -12.07
N ILE A 64 14.27 -11.27 -12.00
CA ILE A 64 14.88 -9.96 -11.74
C ILE A 64 14.67 -9.58 -10.27
N GLY A 65 15.74 -9.64 -9.46
CA GLY A 65 15.79 -8.89 -8.20
C GLY A 65 16.34 -7.47 -8.43
N GLY A 66 16.25 -6.58 -7.45
CA GLY A 66 16.85 -5.23 -7.52
C GLY A 66 15.96 -4.17 -8.20
N GLU A 67 16.53 -3.14 -8.83
CA GLU A 67 15.77 -1.97 -9.30
C GLU A 67 14.74 -2.31 -10.41
N GLY A 68 15.05 -3.27 -11.28
CA GLY A 68 14.14 -3.71 -12.34
C GLY A 68 12.83 -4.31 -11.82
N TYR A 69 12.87 -4.99 -10.66
CA TYR A 69 11.68 -5.50 -9.98
C TYR A 69 10.70 -4.38 -9.63
N TYR A 70 11.22 -3.29 -9.06
CA TYR A 70 10.39 -2.17 -8.62
C TYR A 70 9.91 -1.30 -9.78
N ALA A 71 10.63 -1.27 -10.90
CA ALA A 71 10.14 -0.65 -12.13
C ALA A 71 8.90 -1.38 -12.67
N VAL A 72 8.91 -2.72 -12.71
CA VAL A 72 7.75 -3.52 -13.12
C VAL A 72 6.59 -3.35 -12.13
N ALA A 73 6.88 -3.37 -10.82
CA ALA A 73 5.87 -3.12 -9.79
C ALA A 73 5.22 -1.74 -9.96
N LYS A 74 6.01 -0.71 -10.28
CA LYS A 74 5.53 0.65 -10.51
C LYS A 74 4.63 0.74 -11.75
N ILE A 75 5.00 0.09 -12.85
CA ILE A 75 4.17 0.02 -14.06
C ILE A 75 2.82 -0.64 -13.74
N ALA A 76 2.84 -1.72 -12.96
CA ALA A 76 1.61 -2.36 -12.51
C ALA A 76 0.78 -1.44 -11.60
N ALA A 77 1.39 -0.74 -10.64
CA ALA A 77 0.69 0.24 -9.80
C ALA A 77 -0.05 1.31 -10.62
N ILE A 78 0.63 1.89 -11.61
CA ILE A 78 0.08 2.91 -12.50
C ILE A 78 -1.10 2.34 -13.30
N ARG A 79 -0.90 1.17 -13.92
CA ARG A 79 -1.93 0.48 -14.71
C ARG A 79 -3.17 0.20 -13.86
N GLU A 80 -3.00 -0.35 -12.67
CA GLU A 80 -4.12 -0.70 -11.78
C GLU A 80 -4.82 0.54 -11.25
N MET A 81 -4.09 1.62 -10.95
CA MET A 81 -4.69 2.89 -10.56
C MET A 81 -5.59 3.41 -11.69
N MET A 82 -5.06 3.51 -12.91
CA MET A 82 -5.83 3.95 -14.08
C MET A 82 -7.03 3.03 -14.35
N TRP A 83 -6.83 1.71 -14.39
CA TRP A 83 -7.89 0.75 -14.68
C TRP A 83 -9.00 0.73 -13.62
N GLN A 84 -8.66 0.93 -12.34
CA GLN A 84 -9.60 0.80 -11.23
C GLN A 84 -10.18 2.11 -10.72
N THR A 85 -9.68 3.26 -11.18
CA THR A 85 -10.18 4.61 -10.81
C THR A 85 -10.49 5.51 -12.01
N GLY A 86 -9.98 5.18 -13.20
CA GLY A 86 -10.01 6.05 -14.37
C GLY A 86 -8.96 7.18 -14.34
N MET A 87 -8.19 7.34 -13.25
CA MET A 87 -7.25 8.46 -13.10
C MET A 87 -5.98 8.28 -13.94
N LYS A 88 -5.70 9.27 -14.79
CA LYS A 88 -4.46 9.36 -15.57
C LYS A 88 -3.43 10.19 -14.82
N LEU A 89 -2.55 9.51 -14.11
CA LEU A 89 -1.54 10.14 -13.24
C LEU A 89 -0.14 10.00 -13.85
N THR A 90 0.68 11.04 -13.67
CA THR A 90 2.07 11.01 -14.16
C THR A 90 2.90 9.97 -13.39
N PRO A 91 3.73 9.15 -14.06
CA PRO A 91 4.52 8.12 -13.40
C PRO A 91 5.43 8.64 -12.28
N SER A 92 5.91 9.88 -12.35
CA SER A 92 6.78 10.48 -11.33
C SER A 92 6.10 10.65 -9.96
N ARG A 93 4.76 10.71 -9.91
CA ARG A 93 4.00 10.87 -8.66
C ARG A 93 3.90 9.61 -7.82
N PHE A 94 4.12 8.44 -8.43
CA PHE A 94 4.12 7.16 -7.73
C PHE A 94 5.45 6.97 -7.00
N LYS A 95 5.41 7.16 -5.68
CA LYS A 95 6.54 7.01 -4.78
C LYS A 95 6.45 5.67 -4.09
N ARG A 96 7.53 4.89 -4.13
CA ARG A 96 7.57 3.60 -3.44
C ARG A 96 7.62 3.82 -1.93
N ILE A 97 6.84 3.06 -1.19
CA ILE A 97 6.91 3.00 0.28
C ILE A 97 7.87 1.88 0.67
N TYR A 98 8.84 2.21 1.54
CA TYR A 98 9.84 1.27 2.05
C TYR A 98 9.53 0.92 3.50
N PHE A 99 8.94 -0.25 3.73
CA PHE A 99 8.66 -0.68 5.09
C PHE A 99 9.92 -1.24 5.77
N PRO A 100 10.06 -1.05 7.10
CA PRO A 100 11.07 -1.77 7.89
C PRO A 100 10.96 -3.28 7.71
N ALA A 101 12.07 -4.02 7.79
CA ALA A 101 12.13 -5.46 7.51
C ALA A 101 11.06 -6.29 8.24
N HIS A 102 10.85 -6.04 9.53
CA HIS A 102 9.84 -6.73 10.34
C HIS A 102 8.40 -6.42 9.91
N VAL A 103 8.16 -5.25 9.33
CA VAL A 103 6.85 -4.90 8.75
C VAL A 103 6.68 -5.60 7.41
N GLN A 104 7.70 -5.52 6.55
CA GLN A 104 7.70 -6.14 5.22
C GLN A 104 7.51 -7.66 5.30
N GLU A 105 8.11 -8.33 6.28
CA GLU A 105 7.93 -9.78 6.50
C GLU A 105 6.45 -10.17 6.63
N ARG A 106 5.65 -9.37 7.35
CA ARG A 106 4.22 -9.64 7.51
C ARG A 106 3.37 -9.17 6.32
N LEU A 107 3.86 -8.20 5.55
CA LEU A 107 3.26 -7.81 4.29
C LEU A 107 3.55 -8.82 3.18
N GLY A 108 4.60 -9.63 3.32
CA GLY A 108 4.99 -10.68 2.39
C GLY A 108 5.41 -10.11 1.04
N ASN A 109 4.82 -10.65 -0.03
CA ASN A 109 5.11 -10.33 -1.43
C ASN A 109 4.43 -9.04 -1.95
N LYS A 110 4.04 -8.14 -1.03
CA LYS A 110 3.27 -6.94 -1.36
C LYS A 110 4.20 -5.75 -1.54
N VAL A 111 3.99 -5.00 -2.62
CA VAL A 111 4.69 -3.76 -2.92
C VAL A 111 3.70 -2.61 -2.86
N PHE A 112 4.07 -1.53 -2.16
CA PHE A 112 3.19 -0.39 -1.96
C PHE A 112 3.78 0.86 -2.60
N PHE A 113 2.90 1.62 -3.26
CA PHE A 113 3.19 2.95 -3.77
C PHE A 113 2.22 3.95 -3.17
N GLU A 114 2.72 5.13 -2.85
CA GLU A 114 1.89 6.30 -2.55
C GLU A 114 1.78 7.17 -3.80
N VAL A 115 0.60 7.78 -3.97
CA VAL A 115 0.37 8.83 -4.95
C VAL A 115 -0.42 9.96 -4.30
N ALA A 116 0.13 11.17 -4.33
CA ALA A 116 -0.63 12.37 -4.01
C ALA A 116 -1.62 12.64 -5.14
N LEU A 117 -2.84 13.02 -4.81
CA LEU A 117 -3.96 13.32 -5.71
C LEU A 117 -4.32 14.80 -5.60
N HIS A 118 -4.77 15.41 -6.70
CA HIS A 118 -5.07 16.84 -6.81
C HIS A 118 -6.32 17.09 -7.65
N ASP A 119 -7.07 18.14 -7.35
CA ASP A 119 -8.36 18.44 -7.98
C ASP A 119 -8.35 18.49 -9.53
N ASP A 120 -7.19 18.74 -10.12
CA ASP A 120 -6.93 18.81 -11.57
C ASP A 120 -6.52 17.47 -12.21
N ASP A 121 -6.49 16.38 -11.43
CA ASP A 121 -6.19 15.05 -11.95
C ASP A 121 -7.22 14.59 -12.99
N SER A 122 -6.72 14.28 -14.17
CA SER A 122 -7.56 13.91 -15.31
C SER A 122 -8.13 12.50 -15.17
N LEU A 123 -9.41 12.35 -15.49
CA LEU A 123 -10.12 11.07 -15.60
C LEU A 123 -10.24 10.65 -17.07
N GLU A 124 -10.23 9.34 -17.33
CA GLU A 124 -10.36 8.79 -18.68
C GLU A 124 -11.77 8.98 -19.28
N ASP A 125 -12.83 8.91 -18.45
CA ASP A 125 -14.23 8.86 -18.89
C ASP A 125 -15.16 9.83 -18.13
N GLY A 126 -14.77 11.10 -17.97
CA GLY A 126 -15.71 12.14 -17.51
C GLY A 126 -15.07 13.38 -16.92
N GLU A 127 -15.77 14.51 -17.04
CA GLU A 127 -15.50 15.73 -16.26
C GLU A 127 -16.15 15.58 -14.89
N THR A 128 -15.36 15.51 -13.82
CA THR A 128 -15.83 15.93 -12.48
C THR A 128 -14.65 16.52 -11.72
N ALA A 129 -14.82 17.75 -11.26
CA ALA A 129 -13.89 18.37 -10.31
C ALA A 129 -13.89 17.53 -9.02
N MET A 130 -12.72 17.23 -8.47
CA MET A 130 -12.63 16.60 -7.15
C MET A 130 -12.96 17.62 -6.04
N SER A 131 -14.04 18.38 -6.13
CA SER A 131 -14.41 19.38 -5.12
C SER A 131 -15.62 18.93 -4.29
N GLY A 132 -15.42 18.85 -2.96
CA GLY A 132 -16.48 18.66 -1.96
C GLY A 132 -16.59 17.28 -1.32
N GLU A 133 -17.36 17.20 -0.23
CA GLU A 133 -17.82 15.95 0.40
C GLU A 133 -18.80 15.24 -0.55
N GLN A 134 -18.28 14.58 -1.58
CA GLN A 134 -19.08 13.80 -2.51
C GLN A 134 -18.64 12.34 -2.47
N ASP A 135 -19.63 11.45 -2.41
CA ASP A 135 -19.43 10.05 -2.76
C ASP A 135 -19.21 9.99 -4.28
N PHE A 136 -17.95 9.91 -4.73
CA PHE A 136 -17.59 9.89 -6.14
C PHE A 136 -17.81 8.51 -6.77
N TRP A 137 -19.04 8.23 -7.19
CA TRP A 137 -19.39 6.99 -7.89
C TRP A 137 -19.12 7.12 -9.40
N LEU A 138 -17.85 7.03 -9.81
CA LEU A 138 -17.57 6.67 -11.20
C LEU A 138 -17.66 5.16 -11.32
N ARG A 139 -18.65 4.71 -12.08
CA ARG A 139 -18.85 3.29 -12.40
C ARG A 139 -17.64 2.83 -13.23
N LEU A 140 -16.79 2.02 -12.64
CA LEU A 140 -15.59 1.50 -13.28
C LEU A 140 -15.82 0.03 -13.60
N ALA A 141 -15.21 -0.50 -14.66
CA ALA A 141 -15.61 -1.77 -15.29
C ALA A 141 -15.75 -2.99 -14.35
N HIS A 142 -15.14 -2.96 -13.16
CA HIS A 142 -15.19 -4.03 -12.15
C HIS A 142 -15.42 -3.56 -10.70
N ASN A 143 -15.63 -2.27 -10.46
CA ASN A 143 -15.94 -1.73 -9.13
C ASN A 143 -17.19 -0.86 -9.19
N ASP A 144 -17.94 -0.81 -8.10
CA ASP A 144 -19.11 0.07 -8.03
C ASP A 144 -18.71 1.55 -7.92
N GLY A 145 -17.52 1.84 -7.40
CA GLY A 145 -16.92 3.18 -7.46
C GLY A 145 -15.66 3.31 -6.59
N TYR A 146 -15.32 4.55 -6.25
CA TYR A 146 -14.34 4.86 -5.21
C TYR A 146 -14.88 5.97 -4.29
N THR A 147 -14.28 6.14 -3.12
CA THR A 147 -14.64 7.18 -2.17
C THR A 147 -13.39 7.68 -1.45
N PHE A 148 -13.49 8.86 -0.86
CA PHE A 148 -12.42 9.46 -0.09
C PHE A 148 -12.75 9.44 1.41
N HIS A 149 -11.79 8.97 2.20
CA HIS A 149 -11.89 8.93 3.65
C HIS A 149 -10.91 9.93 4.26
N LYS A 150 -11.43 11.07 4.72
CA LYS A 150 -10.64 12.18 5.29
C LYS A 150 -9.86 11.78 6.54
N ASP A 151 -10.47 10.99 7.42
CA ASP A 151 -9.83 10.47 8.62
C ASP A 151 -9.16 9.11 8.33
N LEU A 152 -7.87 9.01 8.67
CA LEU A 152 -7.11 7.75 8.66
C LEU A 152 -7.83 6.64 9.44
N ARG A 153 -8.41 6.95 10.60
CA ARG A 153 -9.12 5.96 11.42
C ARG A 153 -10.33 5.39 10.69
N HIS A 154 -11.06 6.25 9.98
CA HIS A 154 -12.19 5.81 9.17
C HIS A 154 -11.73 4.97 7.98
N ALA A 155 -10.66 5.38 7.29
CA ALA A 155 -10.09 4.61 6.18
C ALA A 155 -9.59 3.21 6.64
N VAL A 156 -8.91 3.16 7.78
CA VAL A 156 -8.41 1.92 8.39
C VAL A 156 -9.56 1.03 8.84
N SER A 157 -10.58 1.59 9.50
CA SER A 157 -11.76 0.83 9.93
C SER A 157 -12.52 0.26 8.73
N ALA A 158 -12.67 1.03 7.65
CA ALA A 158 -13.29 0.58 6.42
C ALA A 158 -12.50 -0.59 5.81
N LEU A 159 -11.18 -0.47 5.72
CA LEU A 159 -10.30 -1.54 5.25
C LEU A 159 -10.29 -2.76 6.17
N GLN A 160 -10.40 -2.61 7.49
CA GLN A 160 -10.40 -3.75 8.42
C GLN A 160 -11.58 -4.69 8.21
N GLY A 161 -12.73 -4.17 7.75
CA GLY A 161 -13.88 -4.97 7.37
C GLY A 161 -13.63 -5.91 6.19
N THR A 162 -12.60 -5.64 5.37
CA THR A 162 -12.31 -6.39 4.14
C THR A 162 -10.92 -7.04 4.15
N SER A 163 -9.88 -6.31 4.55
CA SER A 163 -8.48 -6.75 4.60
C SER A 163 -7.71 -6.10 5.74
N ARG A 164 -7.42 -6.90 6.78
CA ARG A 164 -6.55 -6.48 7.90
C ARG A 164 -5.15 -6.08 7.42
N THR A 165 -4.62 -6.74 6.40
CA THR A 165 -3.27 -6.44 5.87
C THR A 165 -3.21 -5.06 5.25
N MET A 166 -4.20 -4.67 4.42
CA MET A 166 -4.27 -3.33 3.83
C MET A 166 -4.42 -2.25 4.90
N ALA A 167 -5.31 -2.49 5.87
CA ALA A 167 -5.51 -1.55 6.98
C ALA A 167 -4.22 -1.31 7.78
N ARG A 168 -3.45 -2.36 8.03
CA ARG A 168 -2.16 -2.29 8.74
C ARG A 168 -1.08 -1.58 7.92
N ALA A 169 -1.02 -1.83 6.60
CA ALA A 169 -0.11 -1.13 5.70
C ALA A 169 -0.41 0.39 5.64
N LEU A 170 -1.70 0.76 5.62
CA LEU A 170 -2.11 2.15 5.65
C LEU A 170 -1.69 2.84 6.96
N LEU A 171 -1.90 2.19 8.10
CA LEU A 171 -1.41 2.68 9.40
C LEU A 171 0.11 2.85 9.44
N ALA A 172 0.86 1.86 8.94
CA ALA A 172 2.32 1.89 8.94
C ALA A 172 2.85 3.04 8.07
N THR A 173 2.23 3.29 6.91
CA THR A 173 2.59 4.39 6.01
C THR A 173 2.46 5.74 6.70
N GLU A 174 1.33 5.99 7.36
CA GLU A 174 1.11 7.24 8.10
C GLU A 174 2.05 7.42 9.29
N ALA A 175 2.36 6.34 9.99
CA ALA A 175 3.28 6.41 11.12
C ALA A 175 4.71 6.77 10.68
N MET A 176 5.14 6.29 9.50
CA MET A 176 6.42 6.67 8.92
C MET A 176 6.47 8.16 8.55
N TYR A 177 5.45 8.67 7.86
CA TYR A 177 5.41 10.10 7.47
C TYR A 177 5.33 11.06 8.66
N ARG A 178 4.59 10.68 9.72
CA ARG A 178 4.54 11.47 10.96
C ARG A 178 5.82 11.38 11.78
N ALA A 179 6.58 10.30 11.66
CA ALA A 179 7.87 10.17 12.32
C ALA A 179 8.93 11.07 11.65
N GLU A 180 8.95 11.13 10.32
CA GLU A 180 9.89 12.00 9.56
C GLU A 180 9.64 13.49 9.82
N THR A 181 8.39 13.91 10.02
CA THR A 181 8.04 15.29 10.39
C THR A 181 8.25 15.62 11.87
N CYS A 182 8.45 14.62 12.74
CA CYS A 182 8.67 14.80 14.18
C CYS A 182 10.15 14.69 14.58
N CYS A 183 11.07 14.82 13.62
CA CYS A 183 12.51 14.78 13.84
C CYS A 183 13.12 16.15 14.22
N LEU A 184 12.48 16.86 15.16
CA LEU A 184 13.15 17.80 16.06
C LEU A 184 13.20 17.16 17.46
N GLY A 185 14.15 16.25 17.66
CA GLY A 185 14.60 15.83 19.00
C GLY A 185 14.13 14.45 19.50
N GLY A 186 14.95 13.41 19.32
CA GLY A 186 15.09 12.31 20.29
C GLY A 186 14.01 11.20 20.36
N VAL A 187 13.03 11.13 19.46
CA VAL A 187 11.86 10.21 19.58
C VAL A 187 11.98 8.89 18.78
N MET A 188 13.13 8.54 18.21
CA MET A 188 13.22 7.33 17.37
C MET A 188 12.91 6.00 18.10
N VAL A 189 13.19 5.89 19.42
CA VAL A 189 12.99 4.64 20.18
C VAL A 189 11.55 4.48 20.70
N LYS A 190 10.81 5.58 20.92
CA LYS A 190 9.42 5.51 21.40
C LYS A 190 8.41 5.27 20.27
N MET A 191 8.76 5.62 19.03
CA MET A 191 7.85 5.55 17.90
C MET A 191 7.74 4.16 17.26
N ALA A 192 8.82 3.38 17.18
CA ALA A 192 8.73 1.98 16.77
C ALA A 192 7.76 1.18 17.66
N ARG A 193 7.78 1.46 18.97
CA ARG A 193 6.84 0.89 19.95
C ARG A 193 5.40 1.34 19.69
N LYS A 194 5.18 2.61 19.35
CA LYS A 194 3.84 3.11 18.97
C LYS A 194 3.32 2.52 17.65
N VAL A 195 4.16 2.23 16.67
CA VAL A 195 3.74 1.51 15.44
C VAL A 195 3.33 0.09 15.77
N CYS A 196 4.08 -0.62 16.61
CA CYS A 196 3.68 -1.92 17.16
C CYS A 196 2.34 -1.83 17.91
N ASP A 197 2.18 -0.85 18.80
CA ASP A 197 0.98 -0.64 19.61
C ASP A 197 -0.25 -0.23 18.75
N PHE A 198 -0.09 0.64 17.75
CA PHE A 198 -1.18 1.10 16.87
C PHE A 198 -1.61 0.06 15.85
N CYS A 199 -0.66 -0.70 15.31
CA CYS A 199 -0.97 -1.71 14.31
C CYS A 199 -1.55 -2.99 14.95
N GLY A 200 -1.46 -3.14 16.29
CA GLY A 200 -1.80 -4.37 17.02
C GLY A 200 -0.84 -5.49 16.68
N TRP A 201 0.44 -5.13 16.52
CA TRP A 201 1.50 -6.01 16.03
C TRP A 201 2.40 -6.31 17.22
N PRO A 202 2.44 -7.55 17.72
CA PRO A 202 3.35 -7.91 18.81
C PRO A 202 4.80 -7.63 18.41
#